data_AF-A0A6A1WRN4-F1
#
_entry.id   AF-A0A6A1WRN4-F1
#
_cell.length_a   1.000
_cell.length_b   1.000
_cell.length_c   1.000
_cell.angle_alpha   90.00
_cell.angle_beta   90.00
_cell.angle_gamma   90.00
#
_symmetry.space_group_name_H-M   'P 1'
#
loop_
_entity.id
_entity.type
_entity.pdbx_description
1 polymer ?
#
loop_
_entity_poly.entity_id
_entity_poly.type
_entity_poly.pdbx_seq_one_letter_code
_entity_poly.pdbx_strand_id
1 'polypeptide(L)'
;MEKRKGNGIHFEGMQVLLMEPNLEESNISVKRWKLGSHITNILSSPWNEVAKRNSLKSKDIVQLGSFRANQRLWLALVKLGS
;
A
#
# COMPACT_ATOMS: atom_id res chain seq x y z
N MET A 1 -13.42 -1.97 -4.79
CA MET A 1 -14.85 -2.07 -5.12
C MET A 1 -15.40 -0.65 -5.12
N GLU A 2 -16.07 -0.22 -6.19
CA GLU A 2 -16.63 1.14 -6.26
C GLU A 2 -17.90 1.22 -5.43
N LYS A 3 -17.98 2.16 -4.49
CA LYS A 3 -19.24 2.51 -3.82
C LYS A 3 -19.44 4.01 -3.93
N ARG A 4 -20.58 4.39 -4.50
CA ARG A 4 -21.00 5.80 -4.66
C ARG A 4 -21.66 6.25 -3.36
N LYS A 5 -21.11 7.28 -2.71
CA LYS A 5 -21.80 8.10 -1.70
C LYS A 5 -21.41 9.56 -1.90
N GLY A 6 -22.40 10.42 -2.18
CA GLY A 6 -22.23 11.87 -2.38
C GLY A 6 -21.62 12.26 -3.73
N ASN A 7 -21.63 13.57 -4.02
CA ASN A 7 -21.21 14.21 -5.29
C ASN A 7 -19.71 14.09 -5.62
N GLY A 8 -19.03 13.03 -5.17
CA GLY A 8 -17.63 12.74 -5.46
C GLY A 8 -17.37 11.23 -5.53
N ILE A 9 -16.56 10.79 -6.50
CA ILE A 9 -16.14 9.40 -6.62
C ILE A 9 -15.05 9.14 -5.56
N HIS A 10 -15.44 8.65 -4.39
CA HIS A 10 -14.50 8.11 -3.41
C HIS A 10 -14.21 6.64 -3.75
N PHE A 11 -13.00 6.34 -4.21
CA PHE A 11 -12.52 4.97 -4.29
C PHE A 11 -12.27 4.45 -2.87
N GLU A 12 -13.20 3.65 -2.35
CA GLU A 12 -13.05 2.95 -1.07
C GLU A 12 -11.83 2.01 -1.20
N GLY A 13 -10.76 2.34 -0.47
CA GLY A 13 -9.49 1.60 -0.54
C GLY A 13 -9.66 0.15 -0.11
N MET A 14 -8.86 -0.75 -0.69
CA MET A 14 -8.82 -2.15 -0.26
C MET A 14 -7.82 -2.28 0.89
N GLN A 15 -8.24 -2.94 1.98
CA GLN A 15 -7.32 -3.36 3.04
C GLN A 15 -6.59 -4.62 2.59
N VAL A 16 -5.27 -4.61 2.71
CA VAL A 16 -4.39 -5.70 2.32
C VAL A 16 -3.34 -5.90 3.41
N LEU A 17 -2.98 -7.16 3.69
CA LEU A 17 -1.86 -7.44 4.59
C LEU A 17 -0.54 -7.14 3.88
N LEU A 18 0.34 -6.43 4.58
CA LEU A 18 1.68 -6.07 4.14
C LEU A 18 2.67 -6.75 5.07
N MET A 19 3.49 -7.63 4.51
CA MET A 19 4.71 -8.09 5.15
C MET A 19 5.79 -7.03 4.96
N GLU A 20 6.22 -6.43 6.06
CA GLU A 20 7.20 -5.35 6.11
C GLU A 20 8.64 -5.90 6.01
N PRO A 21 9.64 -5.07 5.64
CA PRO A 21 11.04 -5.47 5.62
C PRO A 21 11.57 -6.02 6.95
N ASN A 22 11.07 -5.53 8.08
CA ASN A 22 11.39 -6.01 9.42
C ASN A 22 10.61 -7.27 9.84
N LEU A 23 9.88 -7.90 8.91
CA LEU A 23 9.03 -9.08 9.11
C LEU A 23 7.77 -8.86 9.97
N GLU A 24 7.44 -7.61 10.30
CA GLU A 24 6.15 -7.28 10.90
C GLU A 24 5.02 -7.30 9.87
N GLU A 25 3.79 -7.54 10.33
CA GLU A 25 2.59 -7.51 9.51
C GLU A 25 1.80 -6.23 9.78
N SER A 26 1.44 -5.51 8.72
CA SER A 26 0.55 -4.35 8.77
C SER A 26 -0.69 -4.53 7.90
N ASN A 27 -1.84 -4.07 8.39
CA ASN A 27 -2.99 -3.82 7.51
C ASN A 27 -2.81 -2.47 6.82
N ILE A 28 -2.59 -2.47 5.50
CA ILE A 28 -2.41 -1.24 4.71
C ILE A 28 -3.54 -1.06 3.72
N SER A 29 -3.96 0.19 3.53
CA SER A 29 -4.99 0.54 2.56
C SER A 29 -4.39 0.89 1.19
N VAL A 30 -4.67 0.07 0.19
CA VAL A 30 -4.38 0.33 -1.22
C VAL A 30 -5.54 1.10 -1.83
N LYS A 31 -5.28 2.31 -2.32
CA LYS A 31 -6.29 3.17 -2.94
C LYS A 31 -5.92 3.45 -4.38
N ARG A 32 -6.93 3.53 -5.24
CA ARG A 32 -6.79 4.08 -6.58
C ARG A 32 -7.05 5.57 -6.51
N TRP A 33 -6.11 6.37 -7.00
CA TRP A 33 -6.23 7.82 -7.06
C TRP A 33 -6.15 8.29 -8.51
N LYS A 34 -7.07 9.17 -8.89
CA LYS A 34 -7.02 9.85 -10.19
C LYS A 34 -6.32 11.19 -10.02
N LEU A 35 -5.12 11.32 -10.59
CA LEU A 35 -4.34 12.54 -10.63
C LEU A 35 -4.42 13.13 -12.04
N GLY A 36 -5.31 14.10 -12.24
CA GLY A 36 -5.62 14.64 -13.56
C GLY A 36 -6.21 13.57 -14.48
N SER A 37 -5.54 13.29 -15.60
CA SER A 37 -5.90 12.20 -16.53
C SER A 37 -5.31 10.84 -16.14
N HIS A 38 -4.37 10.79 -15.19
CA HIS A 38 -3.68 9.55 -14.80
C HIS A 38 -4.37 8.87 -13.63
N ILE A 39 -4.32 7.54 -13.64
CA ILE A 39 -4.77 6.70 -12.53
C ILE A 39 -3.54 6.07 -11.89
N THR A 40 -3.34 6.31 -10.61
CA THR A 40 -2.25 5.75 -9.81
C THR A 40 -2.81 4.90 -8.68
N ASN A 41 -2.04 3.93 -8.21
CA ASN A 41 -2.34 3.22 -6.98
C ASN A 41 -1.41 3.73 -5.89
N ILE A 42 -1.95 4.00 -4.70
CA ILE A 42 -1.19 4.48 -3.55
C ILE A 42 -1.33 3.50 -2.40
N LEU A 43 -0.22 3.29 -1.69
CA LEU A 43 -0.22 2.77 -0.33
C LEU A 43 -0.53 3.95 0.60
N SER A 44 -1.67 3.89 1.27
CA SER A 44 -2.15 4.99 2.13
C SER A 44 -1.97 4.63 3.61
N SER A 45 -2.96 4.82 4.48
CA SER A 45 -2.79 4.56 5.91
C SER A 45 -2.50 3.07 6.20
N PRO A 46 -1.53 2.73 7.08
CA PRO A 46 -0.64 3.60 7.88
C PRO A 46 0.80 3.71 7.33
N TRP A 47 0.97 4.04 6.04
CA TRP A 47 2.27 4.05 5.34
C TRP A 47 3.39 4.79 6.08
N ASN A 48 3.12 5.97 6.67
CA ASN A 48 4.15 6.74 7.36
C ASN A 48 4.75 5.98 8.56
N GLU A 49 3.94 5.18 9.26
CA GLU A 49 4.42 4.37 10.37
C GLU A 49 5.23 3.18 9.88
N VAL A 50 4.77 2.50 8.82
CA VAL A 50 5.52 1.43 8.13
C VAL A 50 6.89 1.96 7.70
N ALA A 51 6.93 3.11 7.02
CA ALA A 51 8.18 3.72 6.57
C ALA A 51 9.11 4.05 7.75
N LYS A 52 8.57 4.57 8.85
CA LYS A 52 9.34 4.88 10.06
C LYS A 52 9.92 3.62 10.70
N ARG A 53 9.12 2.56 10.92
CA ARG A 53 9.57 1.29 11.52
C ARG A 53 10.66 0.61 10.70
N ASN A 54 10.57 0.71 9.37
CA ASN A 54 11.53 0.10 8.45
C ASN A 54 12.67 1.03 8.03
N SER A 55 12.81 2.20 8.69
CA SER A 55 13.86 3.18 8.39
C SER A 55 13.94 3.54 6.90
N LEU A 56 12.78 3.64 6.23
CA LEU A 56 12.69 4.03 4.83
C LEU A 56 12.87 5.54 4.70
N LYS A 57 13.78 5.95 3.82
CA LYS A 57 14.08 7.35 3.53
C LYS A 57 13.72 7.68 2.09
N SER A 58 13.59 8.97 1.80
CA SER A 58 13.47 9.42 0.41
C SER A 58 14.67 8.93 -0.39
N LYS A 59 14.40 8.45 -1.62
CA LYS A 59 15.36 7.82 -2.54
C LYS A 59 15.74 6.37 -2.23
N ASP A 60 15.29 5.79 -1.11
CA ASP A 60 15.42 4.35 -0.90
C ASP A 60 14.66 3.60 -2.02
N ILE A 61 15.30 2.56 -2.56
CA ILE A 61 14.68 1.70 -3.55
C ILE A 61 14.00 0.55 -2.81
N VAL A 62 12.68 0.44 -3.01
CA VAL A 62 11.86 -0.65 -2.48
C VAL A 62 11.21 -1.42 -3.61
N GLN A 63 11.07 -2.72 -3.42
CA GLN A 63 10.22 -3.58 -4.24
C GLN A 63 8.93 -3.88 -3.48
N LEU A 64 7.82 -3.83 -4.21
CA LEU A 64 6.52 -4.25 -3.72
C LEU A 64 6.06 -5.47 -4.51
N GLY A 65 6.11 -6.63 -3.88
CA GLY A 65 5.59 -7.89 -4.42
C GLY A 65 4.15 -8.11 -3.98
N SER A 66 3.38 -8.83 -4.80
CA SER A 66 2.05 -9.32 -4.42
C SER A 66 2.04 -10.84 -4.45
N PHE A 67 1.45 -11.47 -3.44
CA PHE A 67 1.31 -12.92 -3.37
C PHE A 67 -0.02 -13.30 -2.73
N ARG A 68 -0.35 -14.59 -2.74
CA ARG A 68 -1.51 -15.12 -2.05
C ARG A 68 -1.07 -16.09 -0.96
N ALA A 69 -1.59 -15.89 0.24
CA ALA A 69 -1.47 -16.84 1.34
C ALA A 69 -2.87 -17.10 1.90
N ASN A 70 -3.24 -18.38 2.04
CA ASN A 70 -4.58 -18.80 2.47
C ASN A 70 -5.71 -18.12 1.66
N GLN A 71 -5.52 -18.06 0.33
CA GLN A 71 -6.42 -17.42 -0.64
C GLN A 71 -6.62 -15.90 -0.49
N ARG A 72 -6.01 -15.27 0.52
CA ARG A 72 -6.02 -13.81 0.74
C ARG A 72 -4.87 -13.15 -0.03
N LEU A 73 -5.09 -11.94 -0.52
CA LEU A 73 -4.04 -11.11 -1.12
C LEU A 73 -3.13 -10.58 -0.01
N TRP A 74 -1.83 -10.69 -0.25
CA TRP A 74 -0.78 -10.11 0.57
C TRP A 74 0.16 -9.30 -0.31
N LEU A 75 0.81 -8.32 0.31
CA LEU A 75 1.92 -7.58 -0.25
C LEU A 75 3.18 -7.88 0.56
N ALA A 76 4.33 -7.92 -0.10
CA ALA A 76 5.63 -7.96 0.54
C ALA A 76 6.42 -6.73 0.13
N LEU A 77 6.90 -5.97 1.11
CA LEU A 77 7.76 -4.82 0.89
C LEU A 77 9.21 -5.22 1.19
N VAL A 78 10.07 -5.10 0.18
CA VAL A 78 11.48 -5.47 0.27
C VAL A 78 12.32 -4.21 0.05
N LYS A 79 13.20 -3.88 1.00
CA LYS A 79 14.21 -2.83 0.83
C LYS A 79 15.42 -3.43 0.10
N LEU A 80 15.77 -2.89 -1.06
CA LEU A 80 16.83 -3.48 -1.92
C LEU A 80 18.25 -3.00 -1.60
N GLY A 81 18.39 -2.05 -0.68
CA GLY A 81 19.67 -1.43 -0.32
C GLY A 81 19.44 -0.08 0.33
N SER A 82 20.50 0.47 0.91
CA SER A 82 20.57 1.81 1.51
C SER A 82 21.71 2.61 0.90
#